data_AF-A0A5E4L2H8-F1
#
_entry.id   AF-A0A5E4L2H8-F1
#
_cell.length_a   1.000
_cell.length_b   1.000
_cell.length_c   1.000
_cell.angle_alpha   90.00
_cell.angle_beta   90.00
_cell.angle_gamma   90.00
#
_symmetry.space_group_name_H-M   'P 1'
#
loop_
_entity.id
_entity.type
_entity.pdbx_description
1 polymer ?
#
loop_
_entity_poly.entity_id
_entity_poly.type
_entity_poly.pdbx_seq_one_letter_code
_entity_poly.pdbx_strand_id
1 'polypeptide(L)'
;MNEKETNDKLQRITKLLEIGGTMLANHHECGAPMFRYQGKIVCPVCDFQEKPEPPRESKRAPESQKAAKTQKSGQEPEPVDLQFIKRIILTKIHEITTSLEDETDLHRMKDKLDCIEQGIKILKLMQE
;
A
#
# COMPACT_ATOMS: atom_id res chain seq x y z
N MET A 1 -24.05 -5.10 3.48
CA MET A 1 -22.69 -4.57 3.67
C MET A 1 -21.90 -4.90 2.41
N ASN A 2 -21.23 -3.92 1.80
CA ASN A 2 -20.53 -4.12 0.53
C ASN A 2 -19.26 -4.97 0.73
N GLU A 3 -19.16 -6.09 0.01
CA GLU A 3 -18.01 -7.00 0.04
C GLU A 3 -16.70 -6.29 -0.34
N LYS A 4 -16.79 -5.37 -1.30
CA LYS A 4 -15.68 -4.52 -1.75
C LYS A 4 -15.10 -3.64 -0.64
N GLU A 5 -15.96 -3.02 0.18
CA GLU A 5 -15.51 -2.14 1.28
C GLU A 5 -14.80 -2.94 2.39
N THR A 6 -15.20 -4.20 2.59
CA THR A 6 -14.55 -5.10 3.56
C THR A 6 -13.17 -5.51 3.06
N ASN A 7 -13.04 -5.82 1.78
CA ASN A 7 -11.76 -6.14 1.15
C ASN A 7 -10.78 -4.96 1.22
N ASP A 8 -11.25 -3.75 0.88
CA ASP A 8 -10.42 -2.54 0.93
C ASP A 8 -9.88 -2.25 2.35
N LYS A 9 -10.68 -2.53 3.39
CA LYS A 9 -10.25 -2.39 4.80
C LYS A 9 -9.20 -3.44 5.16
N LEU A 10 -9.37 -4.68 4.73
CA LEU A 10 -8.40 -5.76 4.96
C LEU A 10 -7.07 -5.46 4.28
N GLN A 11 -7.08 -4.97 3.04
CA GLN A 11 -5.84 -4.63 2.31
C GLN A 11 -5.02 -3.55 3.03
N ARG A 12 -5.68 -2.52 3.59
CA ARG A 12 -5.01 -1.47 4.37
C ARG A 12 -4.40 -2.00 5.66
N ILE A 13 -5.09 -2.92 6.34
CA ILE A 13 -4.59 -3.59 7.54
C ILE A 13 -3.34 -4.40 7.21
N THR A 14 -3.39 -5.23 6.16
CA THR A 14 -2.25 -6.05 5.72
C THR A 14 -1.05 -5.19 5.37
N LYS A 15 -1.25 -4.10 4.62
CA LYS A 15 -0.16 -3.16 4.25
C LYS A 15 0.52 -2.55 5.48
N LEU A 16 -0.25 -2.21 6.51
CA LEU A 16 0.28 -1.66 7.76
C LEU A 16 1.13 -2.67 8.53
N LEU A 17 0.78 -3.95 8.48
CA LEU A 17 1.57 -5.03 9.07
C LEU A 17 2.86 -5.27 8.28
N GLU A 18 2.80 -5.27 6.95
CA GLU A 18 3.97 -5.48 6.07
C GLU A 18 5.08 -4.46 6.29
N ILE A 19 4.73 -3.19 6.55
CA ILE A 19 5.71 -2.13 6.83
C ILE A 19 6.20 -2.14 8.28
N GLY A 20 5.74 -3.07 9.12
CA GLY A 20 6.15 -3.22 10.53
C GLY A 20 5.26 -2.48 11.54
N GLY A 21 4.02 -2.14 11.18
CA GLY A 21 3.03 -1.60 12.11
C GLY A 21 2.57 -2.65 13.13
N THR A 22 2.43 -2.26 14.40
CA THR A 22 1.97 -3.14 15.48
C THR A 22 0.51 -2.86 15.81
N MET A 23 -0.35 -3.87 15.74
CA MET A 23 -1.76 -3.76 16.15
C MET A 23 -1.85 -3.55 17.68
N LEU A 24 -2.70 -2.62 18.11
CA LEU A 24 -2.99 -2.33 19.52
C LEU A 24 -4.34 -2.95 19.90
N ALA A 25 -4.56 -3.16 21.20
CA ALA A 25 -5.84 -3.67 21.72
C ALA A 25 -7.01 -2.66 21.60
N ASN A 26 -6.68 -1.38 21.36
CA ASN A 26 -7.65 -0.30 21.26
C ASN A 26 -8.19 -0.18 19.83
N HIS A 27 -9.45 0.23 19.70
CA HIS A 27 -10.10 0.46 18.42
C HIS A 27 -10.41 1.95 18.25
N HIS A 28 -10.43 2.42 17.00
CA HIS A 28 -10.94 3.74 16.66
C HIS A 28 -12.47 3.75 16.74
N GLU A 29 -13.09 4.94 16.82
CA GLU A 29 -14.55 5.10 16.86
C GLU A 29 -15.25 4.50 15.62
N CYS A 30 -14.52 4.33 14.51
CA CYS A 30 -15.01 3.64 13.31
C CYS A 30 -15.04 2.10 13.42
N GLY A 31 -14.63 1.53 14.56
CA GLY A 31 -14.60 0.09 14.82
C GLY A 31 -13.36 -0.65 14.31
N ALA A 32 -12.39 0.04 13.70
CA ALA A 32 -11.14 -0.58 13.24
C ALA A 32 -10.08 -0.63 14.34
N PRO A 33 -9.23 -1.68 14.40
CA PRO A 33 -8.15 -1.76 15.36
C PRO A 33 -7.10 -0.66 15.10
N MET A 34 -6.57 -0.09 16.17
CA MET A 34 -5.53 0.94 16.11
C MET A 34 -4.16 0.31 15.89
N PHE A 35 -3.27 1.00 15.18
CA PHE A 35 -1.91 0.54 14.94
C PHE A 35 -0.89 1.54 15.47
N ARG A 36 0.25 1.04 15.94
CA ARG A 36 1.44 1.84 16.21
C ARG A 36 2.45 1.65 15.08
N TYR A 37 2.83 2.74 14.43
CA TYR A 37 3.85 2.76 13.38
C TYR A 37 4.78 3.95 13.58
N GLN A 38 6.10 3.70 13.63
CA GLN A 38 7.12 4.72 13.90
C GLN A 38 6.80 5.62 15.14
N GLY A 39 6.18 5.04 16.17
CA GLY A 39 5.80 5.73 17.41
C GLY A 39 4.50 6.54 17.34
N LYS A 40 3.82 6.59 16.20
CA LYS A 40 2.51 7.24 16.02
C LYS A 40 1.38 6.21 16.04
N ILE A 41 0.23 6.60 16.57
CA ILE A 41 -0.98 5.76 16.54
C ILE A 41 -1.82 6.16 15.33
N VAL A 42 -2.22 5.18 14.51
CA VAL A 42 -2.94 5.40 13.26
C VAL A 42 -4.13 4.45 13.12
N CYS A 43 -5.24 4.95 12.59
CA CYS A 43 -6.37 4.13 12.16
C CYS A 43 -6.22 3.75 10.67
N PRO A 44 -6.25 2.47 10.29
CA PRO A 44 -6.13 2.04 8.88
C PRO A 44 -7.32 2.47 8.01
N VAL A 45 -8.45 2.82 8.63
CA VAL A 45 -9.68 3.19 7.93
C VAL A 45 -9.83 4.71 7.81
N CYS A 46 -9.48 5.46 8.86
CA CYS A 46 -9.69 6.90 8.93
C CYS A 46 -8.46 7.74 8.57
N ASP A 47 -7.26 7.29 8.92
CA ASP A 47 -6.03 8.10 8.85
C ASP A 47 -5.04 7.63 7.79
N PHE A 48 -5.40 6.61 7.01
CA PHE A 48 -4.51 6.05 6.00
C PHE A 48 -4.44 6.95 4.77
N GLN A 49 -3.48 7.88 4.75
CA GLN A 49 -3.06 8.56 3.53
C GLN A 49 -1.95 7.75 2.86
N GLU A 50 -2.19 7.26 1.64
CA GLU A 50 -1.15 6.76 0.74
C GLU A 50 -0.23 7.92 0.34
N LYS A 51 0.76 8.22 1.18
CA LYS A 51 1.93 9.02 0.80
C LYS A 51 3.20 8.32 1.29
N PRO A 52 4.04 7.81 0.38
CA PRO A 52 5.37 7.34 0.72
C PRO A 52 6.31 8.54 0.76
N GLU A 53 6.48 9.14 1.93
CA GLU A 53 7.63 10.01 2.20
C GLU A 53 8.27 9.57 3.51
N PRO A 54 9.60 9.36 3.58
CA PRO A 54 10.26 9.05 4.83
C PRO A 54 10.46 10.36 5.62
N PRO A 55 9.88 10.53 6.82
CA PRO A 55 10.33 11.57 7.71
C PRO A 55 11.54 11.03 8.46
N ARG A 56 12.73 11.47 8.04
CA ARG A 56 13.92 11.39 8.89
C ARG A 56 13.68 12.24 10.14
N GLU A 57 13.85 11.57 11.28
CA GLU A 57 14.44 12.06 12.53
C GLU A 57 13.54 12.74 13.59
N SER A 58 13.39 11.99 14.69
CA SER A 58 13.38 12.39 16.10
C SER A 58 12.67 13.68 16.52
N LYS A 59 11.68 13.53 17.43
CA LYS A 59 11.84 13.91 18.85
C LYS A 59 10.58 13.54 19.67
N ARG A 60 10.84 13.34 20.96
CA ARG A 60 9.95 12.88 22.04
C ARG A 60 8.71 13.79 22.21
N ALA A 61 7.63 13.20 22.74
CA ALA A 61 6.42 13.88 23.24
C ALA A 61 6.72 14.87 24.40
N PRO A 62 5.77 15.70 24.91
CA PRO A 62 4.33 15.77 24.62
C PRO A 62 3.70 17.19 24.46
N GLU A 63 2.41 17.20 24.12
CA GLU A 63 1.34 18.13 24.56
C GLU A 63 1.03 19.48 23.85
N SER A 64 -0.30 19.69 23.72
CA SER A 64 -1.09 20.93 23.63
C SER A 64 -1.17 21.79 22.36
N GLN A 65 -2.35 21.71 21.74
CA GLN A 65 -3.24 22.80 21.30
C GLN A 65 -2.64 24.06 20.64
N LYS A 66 -2.94 24.28 19.34
CA LYS A 66 -3.89 25.30 18.83
C LYS A 66 -3.68 25.61 17.34
N ALA A 67 -4.83 25.85 16.72
CA ALA A 67 -5.10 26.41 15.40
C ALA A 67 -4.08 27.43 14.85
N ALA A 68 -3.80 27.31 13.55
CA ALA A 68 -3.91 28.41 12.58
C ALA A 68 -3.77 27.89 11.14
N LYS A 69 -4.60 28.45 10.26
CA LYS A 69 -4.68 28.26 8.81
C LYS A 69 -3.38 28.62 8.08
N THR A 70 -3.12 27.98 6.93
CA THR A 70 -2.60 28.55 5.65
C THR A 70 -2.48 27.39 4.65
N GLN A 71 -3.48 27.18 3.78
CA GLN A 71 -3.52 27.57 2.36
C GLN A 71 -2.42 26.99 1.45
N LYS A 72 -2.90 26.38 0.34
CA LYS A 72 -2.29 26.19 -0.99
C LYS A 72 -1.09 25.24 -1.11
N SER A 73 -1.28 24.16 -1.84
CA SER A 73 -1.11 24.22 -3.30
C SER A 73 -1.75 23.02 -3.96
N GLY A 74 -2.57 23.27 -4.98
CA GLY A 74 -2.93 22.24 -5.95
C GLY A 74 -1.65 21.78 -6.62
N GLN A 75 -1.45 20.47 -6.66
CA GLN A 75 -0.51 19.85 -7.57
C GLN A 75 -1.39 19.16 -8.60
N GLU A 76 -1.36 19.67 -9.83
CA GLU A 76 -1.85 18.93 -10.98
C GLU A 76 -1.20 17.54 -10.98
N PRO A 77 -1.93 16.47 -11.35
CA PRO A 77 -1.35 15.15 -11.42
C PRO A 77 -0.25 15.15 -12.49
N GLU A 78 0.99 14.93 -12.06
CA GLU A 78 2.13 14.65 -12.94
C GLU A 78 1.75 13.56 -13.94
N PRO A 79 2.12 13.71 -15.24
CA PRO A 79 1.79 12.73 -16.25
C PRO A 79 2.44 11.38 -15.88
N VAL A 80 1.60 10.37 -15.71
CA VAL A 80 2.03 9.02 -15.40
C VAL A 80 2.86 8.49 -16.59
N ASP A 81 4.13 8.18 -16.36
CA ASP A 81 5.02 7.62 -17.39
C ASP A 81 4.66 6.16 -17.68
N LEU A 82 3.81 5.96 -18.70
CA LEU A 82 3.41 4.64 -19.19
C LEU A 82 4.61 3.79 -19.66
N GLN A 83 5.68 4.39 -20.18
CA GLN A 83 6.85 3.62 -20.61
C GLN A 83 7.62 3.07 -19.40
N PHE A 84 7.75 3.87 -18.35
CA PHE A 84 8.33 3.42 -17.09
C PHE A 84 7.53 2.27 -16.46
N ILE A 85 6.19 2.39 -16.43
CA ILE A 85 5.30 1.34 -15.93
C ILE A 85 5.46 0.05 -16.74
N LYS A 86 5.43 0.16 -18.08
CA LYS A 86 5.61 -0.98 -18.99
C LYS A 86 6.92 -1.73 -18.71
N ARG A 87 8.01 -0.97 -18.54
CA ARG A 87 9.33 -1.53 -18.24
C ARG A 87 9.34 -2.28 -16.90
N ILE A 88 8.78 -1.68 -15.85
CA ILE A 88 8.73 -2.32 -14.52
C ILE A 88 7.93 -3.62 -14.56
N ILE A 89 6.76 -3.62 -15.21
CA ILE A 89 5.90 -4.81 -15.29
C ILE A 89 6.64 -5.93 -16.02
N LEU A 90 7.32 -5.64 -17.13
CA LEU A 90 8.13 -6.63 -17.85
C LEU A 90 9.25 -7.19 -16.97
N THR A 91 9.99 -6.34 -16.25
CA THR A 91 11.04 -6.78 -15.32
C THR A 91 10.47 -7.71 -14.25
N LYS A 92 9.33 -7.36 -13.64
CA LYS A 92 8.71 -8.16 -12.58
C LYS A 92 8.17 -9.49 -13.09
N ILE A 93 7.57 -9.53 -14.29
CA ILE A 93 7.15 -10.79 -14.92
C ILE A 93 8.36 -11.72 -15.10
N HIS A 94 9.49 -11.18 -15.57
CA HIS A 94 10.71 -11.97 -15.75
C HIS A 94 11.24 -12.51 -14.42
N GLU A 95 11.33 -11.68 -13.38
CA GLU A 95 11.74 -12.11 -12.03
C GLU A 95 10.84 -13.23 -11.47
N ILE A 96 9.52 -13.08 -11.61
CA ILE A 96 8.55 -14.10 -11.15
C ILE A 96 8.73 -15.39 -11.94
N THR A 97 8.92 -15.29 -13.26
CA THR A 97 9.14 -16.45 -14.14
C THR A 97 10.42 -17.20 -13.77
N THR A 98 11.53 -16.50 -13.52
CA THR A 98 12.76 -17.14 -13.03
C THR A 98 12.52 -17.81 -11.68
N SER A 99 11.78 -17.15 -10.77
CA SER A 99 11.48 -17.73 -9.45
C SER A 99 10.51 -18.93 -9.48
N LEU A 100 9.90 -19.24 -10.62
CA LEU A 100 9.02 -20.41 -10.77
C LEU A 100 9.80 -21.70 -11.00
N GLU A 101 11.03 -21.64 -11.52
CA GLU A 101 11.84 -22.82 -11.88
C GLU A 101 12.11 -23.73 -10.67
N ASP A 102 12.41 -23.12 -9.52
CA ASP A 102 12.68 -23.82 -8.26
C ASP A 102 11.46 -23.88 -7.32
N GLU A 103 10.28 -23.43 -7.76
CA GLU A 103 9.09 -23.42 -6.92
C GLU A 103 8.43 -24.81 -6.87
N THR A 104 8.22 -25.32 -5.66
CA THR A 104 7.60 -26.63 -5.42
C THR A 104 6.25 -26.53 -4.76
N ASP A 105 5.94 -25.39 -4.12
CA ASP A 105 4.65 -25.17 -3.49
C ASP A 105 3.58 -24.80 -4.52
N LEU A 106 2.60 -25.68 -4.71
CA LEU A 106 1.56 -25.54 -5.74
C LEU A 106 0.69 -24.28 -5.56
N HIS A 107 0.45 -23.85 -4.32
CA HIS A 107 -0.36 -22.65 -4.06
C HIS A 107 0.42 -21.41 -4.50
N ARG A 108 1.69 -21.32 -4.12
CA ARG A 108 2.59 -20.24 -4.49
C ARG A 108 2.90 -20.20 -5.99
N MET A 109 2.99 -21.37 -6.65
CA MET A 109 3.07 -21.44 -8.11
C MET A 109 1.84 -20.82 -8.76
N LYS A 110 0.64 -21.18 -8.28
CA LYS A 110 -0.61 -20.62 -8.79
C LYS A 110 -0.66 -19.10 -8.60
N ASP A 111 -0.34 -18.60 -7.42
CA ASP A 111 -0.33 -17.16 -7.14
C ASP A 111 0.65 -16.40 -8.06
N LYS A 112 1.85 -16.98 -8.29
CA LYS A 112 2.85 -16.43 -9.22
C LYS A 112 2.34 -16.41 -10.66
N LEU A 113 1.68 -17.47 -11.11
CA LEU A 113 1.08 -17.54 -12.44
C LEU A 113 -0.06 -16.53 -12.60
N ASP A 114 -0.91 -16.35 -11.59
CA ASP A 114 -1.97 -15.34 -11.58
C ASP A 114 -1.37 -13.92 -11.66
N CYS A 115 -0.26 -13.66 -10.95
CA CYS A 115 0.47 -12.38 -11.07
C CYS A 115 1.02 -12.13 -12.48
N ILE A 116 1.59 -13.15 -13.12
CA ILE A 116 2.08 -13.07 -14.50
C ILE A 116 0.91 -12.79 -15.46
N GLU A 117 -0.21 -13.49 -15.31
CA GLU A 117 -1.40 -13.30 -16.14
C GLU A 117 -1.91 -11.85 -16.07
N GLN A 118 -2.00 -11.29 -14.86
CA GLN A 118 -2.41 -9.90 -14.66
C GLN A 118 -1.41 -8.91 -15.27
N GLY A 119 -0.10 -9.15 -15.10
CA GLY A 119 0.93 -8.32 -15.72
C GLY A 119 0.82 -8.29 -17.25
N ILE A 120 0.56 -9.44 -17.88
CA ILE A 120 0.36 -9.53 -19.34
C ILE A 120 -0.92 -8.80 -19.77
N LYS A 121 -2.03 -8.94 -19.02
CA LYS A 121 -3.28 -8.22 -19.30
C LYS A 121 -3.06 -6.71 -19.28
N ILE A 122 -2.37 -6.18 -18.27
CA ILE A 122 -2.04 -4.75 -18.18
C ILE A 122 -1.18 -4.33 -19.38
N LEU A 123 -0.14 -5.10 -19.72
CA LEU A 123 0.72 -4.78 -20.87
C LEU A 123 -0.02 -4.76 -22.21
N LYS A 124 -1.06 -5.59 -22.37
CA LYS A 124 -1.93 -5.56 -23.56
C LYS A 124 -2.78 -4.30 -23.60
N LEU A 125 -3.40 -3.92 -22.48
CA LEU A 125 -4.19 -2.69 -22.36
C LEU A 125 -3.39 -1.41 -22.62
N MET A 126 -2.07 -1.43 -22.42
CA MET A 126 -1.17 -0.31 -22.72
C MET A 126 -0.68 -0.27 -24.17
N GLN A 127 -1.03 -1.26 -25.00
CA GLN A 127 -0.65 -1.34 -26.43
C GLN A 127 -1.79 -0.95 -27.38
N GLU A 128 -3.01 -0.79 -26.86
CA GLU A 128 -4.19 -0.23 -27.55
C GLU A 128 -4.27 1.28 -27.36
#